data_AF-A0A9X7XSD9-F1
#
_entry.id   AF-A0A9X7XSD9-F1
#
_cell.length_a   1.000
_cell.length_b   1.000
_cell.length_c   1.000
_cell.angle_alpha   90.00
_cell.angle_beta   90.00
_cell.angle_gamma   90.00
#
_symmetry.space_group_name_H-M   'P 1'
#
loop_
_entity.id
_entity.type
_entity.pdbx_description
1 polymer ?
#
loop_
_entity_poly.entity_id
_entity_poly.type
_entity_poly.pdbx_seq_one_letter_code
_entity_poly.pdbx_strand_id
1 'polypeptide(L)'
;MATEKPQYPGTNTDMKPGDVLYSKKSFSTFFVGHVAIVGPDYDIIHVHPKGPWFVEDIDYYVSRFRDGDKIEVLRPRSGASKAAKWAINHIDDVKKYYFNMDLDNIELSYCSKFIWQAFYYGYNLDITGMGLTDRSRATHIYPNDVRDSDHLASTETIDVEK
;
A
#
# COMPACT_ATOMS: atom_id res chain seq x y z
N MET A 1 -14.29 -13.72 22.87
CA MET A 1 -12.83 -13.57 23.11
C MET A 1 -12.36 -12.51 22.14
N ALA A 2 -11.66 -11.47 22.60
CA ALA A 2 -11.07 -10.51 21.69
C ALA A 2 -9.98 -11.26 20.91
N THR A 3 -10.17 -11.46 19.61
CA THR A 3 -9.10 -11.97 18.75
C THR A 3 -7.96 -10.97 18.81
N GLU A 4 -6.80 -11.40 19.31
CA GLU A 4 -5.60 -10.57 19.32
C GLU A 4 -5.33 -10.08 17.90
N LYS A 5 -5.00 -8.79 17.77
CA LYS A 5 -4.66 -8.21 16.47
C LYS A 5 -3.28 -8.74 16.09
N PRO A 6 -3.07 -9.15 14.83
CA PRO A 6 -1.74 -9.54 14.40
C PRO A 6 -0.79 -8.34 14.51
N GLN A 7 0.47 -8.63 14.82
CA GLN A 7 1.53 -7.63 14.93
C GLN A 7 2.46 -7.74 13.72
N TYR A 8 3.16 -6.65 13.39
CA TYR A 8 4.18 -6.73 12.35
C TYR A 8 5.38 -7.58 12.81
N PRO A 9 5.94 -8.44 11.94
CA PRO A 9 7.06 -9.32 12.27
C PRO A 9 8.25 -8.56 12.85
N GLY A 10 8.82 -9.08 13.94
CA GLY A 10 9.96 -8.46 14.62
C GLY A 10 9.61 -7.19 15.42
N THR A 11 8.33 -6.87 15.57
CA THR A 11 7.86 -5.66 16.29
C THR A 11 6.78 -5.99 17.33
N ASN A 12 6.47 -5.04 18.22
CA ASN A 12 5.30 -5.12 19.10
C ASN A 12 4.15 -4.22 18.60
N THR A 13 4.16 -3.86 17.32
CA THR A 13 3.21 -2.93 16.73
C THR A 13 2.05 -3.69 16.09
N ASP A 14 0.84 -3.50 16.63
CA ASP A 14 -0.39 -4.05 16.05
C ASP A 14 -0.62 -3.52 14.64
N MET A 15 -0.97 -4.43 13.73
CA MET A 15 -1.47 -4.11 12.40
C MET A 15 -2.85 -3.47 12.47
N LYS A 16 -3.11 -2.49 11.60
CA LYS A 16 -4.45 -1.89 11.45
C LYS A 16 -4.87 -1.85 9.99
N PRO A 17 -6.15 -2.20 9.69
CA PRO A 17 -6.68 -2.01 8.35
C PRO A 17 -6.51 -0.57 7.88
N GLY A 18 -5.86 -0.42 6.73
CA GLY A 18 -5.55 0.86 6.11
C GLY A 18 -4.16 1.40 6.44
N ASP A 19 -3.37 0.73 7.28
CA ASP A 19 -1.93 0.99 7.34
C ASP A 19 -1.31 0.75 5.95
N VAL A 20 -0.39 1.63 5.55
CA VAL A 20 0.33 1.56 4.28
C VAL A 20 1.74 1.07 4.58
N LEU A 21 2.19 0.06 3.85
CA LEU A 21 3.56 -0.43 3.91
C LEU A 21 4.35 0.21 2.79
N TYR A 22 5.48 0.83 3.09
CA TYR A 22 6.40 1.39 2.12
C TYR A 22 7.74 0.68 2.19
N SER A 23 8.30 0.33 1.03
CA SER A 23 9.66 -0.19 0.92
C SER A 23 10.47 0.65 -0.06
N LYS A 24 11.72 0.92 0.30
CA LYS A 24 12.64 1.73 -0.51
C LYS A 24 13.03 1.02 -1.79
N LYS A 25 13.56 1.81 -2.72
CA LYS A 25 14.18 1.35 -3.96
C LYS A 25 15.22 0.27 -3.69
N SER A 26 14.89 -0.97 -4.02
CA SER A 26 15.82 -2.09 -4.03
C SER A 26 15.58 -2.95 -5.27
N PHE A 27 16.36 -4.02 -5.42
CA PHE A 27 16.14 -4.99 -6.49
C PHE A 27 14.77 -5.67 -6.37
N SER A 28 14.25 -5.87 -5.16
CA SER A 28 12.92 -6.46 -4.93
C SER A 28 11.79 -5.50 -5.33
N THR A 29 12.03 -4.18 -5.31
CA THR A 29 11.05 -3.15 -5.72
C THR A 29 11.30 -2.58 -7.12
N PHE A 30 12.10 -3.24 -7.96
CA PHE A 30 12.48 -2.75 -9.31
C PHE A 30 13.02 -1.30 -9.32
N PHE A 31 13.75 -0.89 -8.28
CA PHE A 31 14.40 0.43 -8.15
C PHE A 31 13.48 1.67 -8.15
N VAL A 32 12.16 1.52 -7.95
CA VAL A 32 11.22 2.68 -7.84
C VAL A 32 10.61 2.86 -6.45
N GLY A 33 10.79 1.90 -5.55
CA GLY A 33 10.08 1.80 -4.27
C GLY A 33 8.74 1.08 -4.47
N HIS A 34 8.12 0.60 -3.40
CA HIS A 34 6.86 -0.13 -3.49
C HIS A 34 5.97 0.18 -2.30
N VAL A 35 4.65 0.22 -2.55
CA VAL A 35 3.64 0.43 -1.51
C VAL A 35 2.56 -0.64 -1.54
N ALA A 36 2.06 -0.97 -0.36
CA ALA A 36 0.96 -1.90 -0.13
C ALA A 36 0.03 -1.37 0.96
N ILE A 37 -1.17 -1.94 1.11
CA ILE A 37 -2.13 -1.59 2.16
C ILE A 37 -2.55 -2.82 2.95
N VAL A 38 -2.68 -2.67 4.26
CA VAL A 38 -3.25 -3.70 5.14
C VAL A 38 -4.76 -3.75 4.93
N GLY A 39 -5.26 -4.91 4.52
CA GLY A 39 -6.66 -5.21 4.29
C GLY A 39 -7.49 -5.34 5.57
N PRO A 40 -8.82 -5.52 5.44
CA PRO A 40 -9.71 -5.71 6.58
C PRO A 40 -9.38 -6.95 7.43
N ASP A 41 -8.90 -8.01 6.77
CA ASP A 41 -8.52 -9.28 7.39
C ASP A 41 -7.00 -9.39 7.66
N TYR A 42 -6.31 -8.23 7.66
CA TYR A 42 -4.87 -8.08 7.91
C TYR A 42 -3.94 -8.61 6.81
N ASP A 43 -4.48 -9.17 5.72
CA ASP A 43 -3.69 -9.46 4.53
C ASP A 43 -3.13 -8.18 3.89
N ILE A 44 -1.97 -8.29 3.28
CA ILE A 44 -1.29 -7.23 2.56
C ILE A 44 -1.74 -7.26 1.10
N ILE A 45 -2.38 -6.17 0.67
CA ILE A 45 -2.96 -6.01 -0.66
C ILE A 45 -2.07 -5.06 -1.46
N HIS A 46 -1.61 -5.50 -2.63
CA HIS A 46 -0.79 -4.64 -3.50
C HIS A 46 -0.80 -5.06 -4.97
N VAL A 47 -0.61 -4.07 -5.84
CA VAL A 47 -0.42 -4.24 -7.27
C VAL A 47 1.06 -4.45 -7.58
N HIS A 48 1.42 -5.47 -8.37
CA HIS A 48 2.82 -5.86 -8.58
C HIS A 48 3.10 -6.28 -10.04
N PRO A 49 4.33 -6.09 -10.58
CA PRO A 49 4.62 -6.45 -11.98
C PRO A 49 4.69 -7.97 -12.27
N LYS A 50 4.85 -8.81 -11.24
CA LYS A 50 4.95 -10.30 -11.38
C LYS A 50 3.60 -11.04 -11.44
N GLY A 51 2.50 -10.31 -11.35
CA GLY A 51 1.12 -10.79 -11.30
C GLY A 51 0.32 -9.59 -10.85
N PRO A 52 -0.75 -9.20 -11.57
CA PRO A 52 -1.21 -7.80 -11.58
C PRO A 52 -1.46 -7.28 -10.16
N TRP A 53 -1.78 -8.17 -9.24
CA TRP A 53 -1.85 -7.93 -7.82
C TRP A 53 -1.47 -9.18 -7.01
N PHE A 54 -1.26 -8.99 -5.72
CA PHE A 54 -1.18 -10.01 -4.68
C PHE A 54 -2.02 -9.61 -3.47
N VAL A 55 -2.58 -10.62 -2.82
CA VAL A 55 -3.17 -10.57 -1.48
C VAL A 55 -2.50 -11.69 -0.70
N GLU A 56 -1.78 -11.34 0.35
CA GLU A 56 -0.91 -12.27 1.06
C GLU A 56 -0.76 -11.90 2.53
N ASP A 57 -0.48 -12.86 3.39
CA ASP A 57 -0.19 -12.57 4.79
C ASP A 57 1.12 -11.77 4.94
N ILE A 58 1.31 -11.17 6.12
CA ILE A 58 2.46 -10.29 6.38
C ILE A 58 3.81 -11.03 6.32
N ASP A 59 3.87 -12.29 6.74
CA ASP A 59 5.12 -13.06 6.73
C ASP A 59 5.53 -13.39 5.28
N TYR A 60 4.56 -13.78 4.45
CA TYR A 60 4.80 -14.02 3.03
C TYR A 60 5.17 -12.73 2.28
N TYR A 61 4.51 -11.60 2.58
CA TYR A 61 4.90 -10.29 2.04
C TYR A 61 6.36 -9.93 2.38
N VAL A 62 6.74 -10.04 3.66
CA VAL A 62 8.11 -9.78 4.14
C VAL A 62 9.11 -10.73 3.48
N SER A 63 8.74 -12.00 3.25
CA SER A 63 9.59 -12.99 2.60
C SER A 63 10.01 -12.62 1.16
N ARG A 64 9.32 -11.67 0.50
CA ARG A 64 9.68 -11.18 -0.84
C ARG A 64 10.88 -10.23 -0.85
N PHE A 65 11.23 -9.66 0.29
CA PHE A 65 12.32 -8.69 0.44
C PHE A 65 13.66 -9.39 0.71
N ARG A 66 14.78 -8.69 0.59
CA ARG A 66 16.11 -9.26 0.90
C ARG A 66 16.44 -9.04 2.38
N ASP A 67 17.35 -9.87 2.88
CA ASP A 67 17.95 -9.64 4.21
C ASP A 67 18.53 -8.21 4.27
N GLY A 68 18.21 -7.49 5.35
CA GLY A 68 18.58 -6.09 5.57
C GLY A 68 17.72 -5.05 4.83
N ASP A 69 16.72 -5.46 4.02
CA ASP A 69 15.71 -4.52 3.53
C ASP A 69 14.88 -3.98 4.70
N LYS A 70 14.31 -2.78 4.54
CA LYS A 70 13.43 -2.14 5.53
C LYS A 70 12.08 -1.83 4.93
N ILE A 71 11.03 -2.10 5.69
CA ILE A 71 9.64 -1.77 5.34
C ILE A 71 9.10 -0.81 6.39
N GLU A 72 8.80 0.41 5.97
CA GLU A 72 8.22 1.44 6.82
C GLU A 72 6.71 1.21 6.92
N VAL A 73 6.19 1.17 8.15
CA VAL A 73 4.75 1.13 8.42
C VAL A 73 4.25 2.55 8.58
N LEU A 74 3.35 2.96 7.70
CA LEU A 74 2.77 4.30 7.64
C LEU A 74 1.30 4.23 8.02
N ARG A 75 0.92 4.90 9.10
CA ARG A 75 -0.44 4.90 9.61
C ARG A 75 -1.17 6.18 9.23
N PRO A 76 -2.35 6.10 8.61
CA PRO A 76 -3.23 7.24 8.43
C PRO A 76 -3.58 7.89 9.76
N ARG A 77 -3.42 9.22 9.85
CA ARG A 77 -3.72 9.99 11.07
C ARG A 77 -5.18 9.89 11.49
N SER A 78 -6.05 9.65 10.53
CA SER A 78 -7.47 9.34 10.74
C SER A 78 -7.75 7.95 10.17
N GLY A 79 -8.52 7.12 10.89
CA GLY A 79 -8.63 5.68 10.60
C GLY A 79 -9.10 5.38 9.17
N ALA A 80 -8.46 4.40 8.51
CA ALA A 80 -8.58 4.16 7.06
C ALA A 80 -9.14 2.76 6.69
N SER A 81 -9.97 2.17 7.56
CA SER A 81 -10.58 0.86 7.31
C SER A 81 -11.46 0.82 6.04
N LYS A 82 -12.03 1.97 5.64
CA LYS A 82 -12.77 2.06 4.38
C LYS A 82 -11.87 1.99 3.15
N ALA A 83 -10.64 2.53 3.21
CA ALA A 83 -9.66 2.36 2.14
C ALA A 83 -9.24 0.89 2.01
N ALA A 84 -8.98 0.22 3.14
CA ALA A 84 -8.70 -1.21 3.17
C ALA A 84 -9.84 -2.04 2.54
N LYS A 85 -11.09 -1.73 2.90
CA LYS A 85 -12.27 -2.38 2.34
C LYS A 85 -12.42 -2.11 0.84
N TRP A 86 -12.13 -0.89 0.39
CA TRP A 86 -12.14 -0.59 -1.04
C TRP A 86 -11.09 -1.41 -1.78
N ALA A 87 -9.87 -1.50 -1.24
CA ALA A 87 -8.76 -2.22 -1.85
C ALA A 87 -9.10 -3.69 -2.09
N ILE A 88 -9.59 -4.42 -1.08
CA ILE A 88 -9.93 -5.84 -1.25
C ILE A 88 -11.08 -6.05 -2.23
N ASN A 89 -12.04 -5.13 -2.29
CA ASN A 89 -13.20 -5.24 -3.17
C ASN A 89 -12.87 -4.99 -4.65
N HIS A 90 -11.76 -4.32 -4.96
CA HIS A 90 -11.42 -3.89 -6.32
C HIS A 90 -10.05 -4.38 -6.79
N ILE A 91 -9.33 -5.16 -5.99
CA ILE A 91 -8.01 -5.68 -6.39
C ILE A 91 -8.13 -6.58 -7.63
N ASP A 92 -9.22 -7.35 -7.73
CA ASP A 92 -9.54 -8.21 -8.89
C ASP A 92 -9.85 -7.44 -10.18
N ASP A 93 -10.17 -6.15 -10.07
CA ASP A 93 -10.40 -5.29 -11.24
C ASP A 93 -9.09 -4.89 -11.92
N VAL A 94 -7.95 -5.01 -11.23
CA VAL A 94 -6.62 -4.76 -11.82
C VAL A 94 -6.26 -5.88 -12.78
N LYS A 95 -6.25 -5.57 -14.08
CA LYS A 95 -5.96 -6.54 -15.14
C LYS A 95 -4.49 -6.58 -15.51
N LYS A 96 -3.78 -5.46 -15.34
CA LYS A 96 -2.37 -5.36 -15.73
C LYS A 96 -1.62 -4.33 -14.89
N TYR A 97 -0.40 -4.71 -14.48
CA TYR A 97 0.56 -3.76 -13.95
C TYR A 97 1.04 -2.83 -15.07
N TYR A 98 0.66 -1.56 -15.02
CA TYR A 98 1.04 -0.58 -16.03
C TYR A 98 1.04 0.84 -15.45
N PHE A 99 2.06 1.64 -15.81
CA PHE A 99 2.15 3.06 -15.44
C PHE A 99 1.19 3.90 -16.29
N ASN A 100 -0.12 3.67 -16.15
CA ASN A 100 -1.15 4.50 -16.76
C ASN A 100 -1.36 5.76 -15.90
N MET A 101 -1.42 6.92 -16.55
CA MET A 101 -1.53 8.23 -15.92
C MET A 101 -2.97 8.71 -15.69
N ASP A 102 -3.96 7.90 -16.06
CA ASP A 102 -5.38 8.21 -15.86
C ASP A 102 -5.81 7.62 -14.51
N LEU A 103 -6.03 8.47 -13.52
CA LEU A 103 -6.22 8.02 -12.13
C LEU A 103 -7.53 7.26 -11.90
N ASP A 104 -8.50 7.34 -12.82
CA ASP A 104 -9.76 6.61 -12.79
C ASP A 104 -9.69 5.21 -13.44
N ASN A 105 -8.62 4.89 -14.17
CA ASN A 105 -8.47 3.59 -14.80
C ASN A 105 -7.88 2.56 -13.82
N ILE A 106 -8.71 1.74 -13.19
CA ILE A 106 -8.24 0.70 -12.27
C ILE A 106 -7.62 -0.52 -12.96
N GLU A 107 -8.09 -0.87 -14.17
CA GLU A 107 -7.61 -2.05 -14.90
C GLU A 107 -6.11 -1.98 -15.20
N LEU A 108 -5.61 -0.76 -15.46
CA LEU A 108 -4.21 -0.42 -15.67
C LEU A 108 -3.66 0.32 -14.45
N SER A 109 -3.24 -0.44 -13.44
CA SER A 109 -2.75 0.11 -12.19
C SER A 109 -1.29 -0.23 -11.93
N TYR A 110 -0.68 0.53 -11.04
CA TYR A 110 0.61 0.25 -10.42
C TYR A 110 0.47 0.52 -8.92
N CYS A 111 1.46 0.10 -8.13
CA CYS A 111 1.34 0.02 -6.67
C CYS A 111 0.78 1.30 -6.03
N SER A 112 1.44 2.44 -6.22
CA SER A 112 1.07 3.71 -5.61
C SER A 112 -0.21 4.34 -6.16
N LYS A 113 -0.52 4.15 -7.45
CA LYS A 113 -1.83 4.55 -8.00
C LYS A 113 -2.97 3.77 -7.35
N PHE A 114 -2.82 2.46 -7.18
CA PHE A 114 -3.85 1.64 -6.56
C PHE A 114 -4.09 2.02 -5.09
N ILE A 115 -3.02 2.30 -4.33
CA ILE A 115 -3.14 2.82 -2.97
C ILE A 115 -3.87 4.17 -2.98
N TRP A 116 -3.50 5.09 -3.87
CA TRP A 116 -4.21 6.36 -3.98
C TRP A 116 -5.71 6.16 -4.29
N GLN A 117 -6.06 5.27 -5.22
CA GLN A 117 -7.47 4.98 -5.55
C GLN A 117 -8.23 4.43 -4.34
N ALA A 118 -7.59 3.58 -3.53
CA ALA A 118 -8.20 3.04 -2.32
C ALA A 118 -8.55 4.13 -1.29
N PHE A 119 -7.66 5.09 -1.08
CA PHE A 119 -7.94 6.23 -0.21
C PHE A 119 -8.91 7.22 -0.84
N TYR A 120 -8.81 7.49 -2.13
CA TYR A 120 -9.68 8.44 -2.81
C TYR A 120 -11.13 7.95 -2.84
N TYR A 121 -11.36 6.75 -3.37
CA TYR A 121 -12.71 6.20 -3.51
C TYR A 121 -13.27 5.57 -2.22
N GLY A 122 -12.40 4.95 -1.40
CA GLY A 122 -12.82 4.31 -0.16
C GLY A 122 -12.92 5.28 1.02
N TYR A 123 -12.01 6.26 1.08
CA TYR A 123 -11.85 7.12 2.24
C TYR A 123 -12.08 8.62 1.96
N ASN A 124 -12.38 8.99 0.71
CA ASN A 124 -12.58 10.37 0.28
C ASN A 124 -11.38 11.27 0.64
N LEU A 125 -10.18 10.75 0.40
CA LEU A 125 -8.92 11.41 0.71
C LEU A 125 -7.93 11.23 -0.45
N ASP A 126 -7.42 12.34 -0.97
CA ASP A 126 -6.18 12.31 -1.73
C ASP A 126 -5.03 12.05 -0.76
N ILE A 127 -4.60 10.79 -0.66
CA ILE A 127 -3.57 10.39 0.30
C ILE A 127 -2.22 11.05 0.04
N THR A 128 -1.99 11.66 -1.12
CA THR A 128 -0.73 12.35 -1.45
C THR A 128 -0.71 13.81 -0.97
N GLY A 129 -1.87 14.41 -0.67
CA GLY A 129 -1.99 15.82 -0.33
C GLY A 129 -1.75 16.78 -1.51
N MET A 130 -1.63 16.28 -2.74
CA MET A 130 -1.33 17.09 -3.94
C MET A 130 -2.58 17.75 -4.57
N GLY A 131 -3.78 17.50 -4.03
CA GLY A 131 -5.04 18.00 -4.57
C GLY A 131 -5.51 17.24 -5.81
N LEU A 132 -5.13 15.95 -5.91
CA LEU A 132 -5.51 15.09 -7.02
C LEU A 132 -6.97 14.67 -6.96
N THR A 133 -7.54 14.46 -8.15
CA THR A 133 -8.89 13.91 -8.33
C THR A 133 -8.84 12.76 -9.33
N ASP A 134 -9.91 11.99 -9.43
CA ASP A 134 -10.09 10.96 -10.47
C ASP A 134 -10.07 11.53 -11.90
N ARG A 135 -10.23 12.84 -12.06
CA ARG A 135 -10.10 13.58 -13.32
C ARG A 135 -8.69 14.07 -13.60
N SER A 136 -7.75 13.94 -12.67
CA SER A 136 -6.35 14.24 -12.93
C SER A 136 -5.85 13.31 -14.05
N ARG A 137 -5.15 13.89 -15.02
CA ARG A 137 -4.59 13.21 -16.19
C ARG A 137 -3.09 13.48 -16.26
N ALA A 138 -2.37 12.65 -17.01
CA ALA A 138 -0.93 12.78 -17.24
C ALA A 138 -0.10 12.91 -15.94
N THR A 139 -0.59 12.36 -14.83
CA THR A 139 0.04 12.46 -13.50
C THR A 139 0.49 11.08 -13.04
N HIS A 140 1.74 10.98 -12.60
CA HIS A 140 2.24 9.80 -11.89
C HIS A 140 2.20 10.06 -10.39
N ILE A 141 1.79 9.05 -9.62
CA ILE A 141 1.85 9.04 -8.16
C ILE A 141 2.97 8.11 -7.79
N TYR A 142 4.10 8.58 -7.31
CA TYR A 142 5.20 7.73 -6.90
C TYR A 142 4.97 7.17 -5.49
N PRO A 143 5.59 6.02 -5.15
CA PRO A 143 5.59 5.49 -3.78
C PRO A 143 6.03 6.52 -2.73
N ASN A 144 6.98 7.39 -3.07
CA ASN A 144 7.43 8.46 -2.18
C ASN A 144 6.35 9.53 -1.95
N ASP A 145 5.50 9.83 -2.94
CA ASP A 145 4.43 10.83 -2.77
C ASP A 145 3.38 10.34 -1.76
N VAL A 146 3.19 9.02 -1.64
CA VAL A 146 2.38 8.41 -0.59
C VAL A 146 3.13 8.48 0.74
N ARG A 147 4.40 8.08 0.78
CA ARG A 147 5.22 8.06 2.02
C ARG A 147 5.35 9.43 2.67
N ASP A 148 5.63 10.46 1.87
CA ASP A 148 5.95 11.81 2.34
C ASP A 148 4.70 12.65 2.64
N SER A 149 3.51 12.06 2.52
CA SER A 149 2.25 12.74 2.79
C SER A 149 2.05 13.04 4.27
N ASP A 150 1.63 14.27 4.56
CA ASP A 150 1.24 14.71 5.92
C ASP A 150 0.03 13.96 6.49
N HIS A 151 -0.73 13.25 5.64
CA HIS A 151 -1.86 12.41 6.08
C HIS A 151 -1.42 11.10 6.73
N LEU A 152 -0.16 10.69 6.55
CA LEU A 152 0.43 9.51 7.14
C LEU A 152 1.41 9.90 8.26
N ALA A 153 1.60 8.99 9.21
CA ALA A 153 2.67 9.04 10.19
C ALA A 153 3.42 7.71 10.18
N SER A 154 4.74 7.74 10.12
CA SER A 154 5.54 6.54 10.36
C SER A 154 5.33 6.07 11.79
N THR A 155 4.95 4.81 11.96
CA THR A 155 4.71 4.21 13.28
C THR A 155 5.74 3.17 13.65
N GLU A 156 6.29 2.47 12.65
CA GLU A 156 7.22 1.37 12.88
C GLU A 156 8.09 1.14 11.64
N THR A 157 9.22 0.45 11.82
CA THR A 157 9.99 -0.12 10.71
C THR A 157 10.17 -1.60 10.94
N ILE A 158 9.80 -2.41 9.94
CA ILE A 158 10.10 -3.84 9.90
C ILE A 158 11.49 -3.98 9.30
N ASP A 159 12.43 -4.54 10.08
CA ASP A 159 13.73 -4.97 9.60
C ASP A 159 13.62 -6.41 9.08
N VAL A 160 13.96 -6.63 7.81
CA VAL A 160 13.85 -7.94 7.19
C VAL A 160 15.08 -8.77 7.57
N GLU A 161 14.88 -9.81 8.37
CA GLU A 161 15.92 -10.77 8.78
C GLU A 161 15.64 -12.15 8.16
N LYS A 162 16.63 -12.75 7.49
CA LYS A 162 16.49 -14.05 6.80
C LYS A 162 17.55 -15.09 7.14
#